data_AF-A0A3M6W5G2-F1
#
_entry.id   AF-A0A3M6W5G2-F1
#
_cell.length_a   1.000
_cell.length_b   1.000
_cell.length_c   1.000
_cell.angle_alpha   90.00
_cell.angle_beta   90.00
_cell.angle_gamma   90.00
#
_symmetry.space_group_name_H-M   'P 1'
#
loop_
_entity.id
_entity.type
_entity.pdbx_description
1 polymer ?
#
loop_
_entity_poly.entity_id
_entity_poly.type
_entity_poly.pdbx_seq_one_letter_code
_entity_poly.pdbx_strand_id
1 'polypeptide(L)'
;MFGRRTRDDRDASSPDDGRHYSDNSNDSSEQTLTNDEPSKPLIKRATRPRLLWALLASFLLLISVVFLILVEVGDTAEGDVRSQIYFIRLNLANVVPLSYPDAQILNSIARTIGLHDFYHFGLWGFCEGYNGQGVTYCSDPKTLYWFNPVEIIQSELLAGASIALPAQINNILSLIRTVSHWMFGLFLTGACLNFLMIFLVPLSVFTRWGTAPIVFFVFFGALCTTVATVIGTVLGVVMKNVITSQNTLDIEAYLGVQMFAFMWVAAATSIIAWLIMFGQCC
;
A
#
# COMPACT_ATOMS: atom_id res chain seq x y z
N MET A 1 65.74 25.47 -47.23
CA MET A 1 64.42 26.02 -47.59
C MET A 1 64.28 27.36 -46.89
N PHE A 2 64.74 28.43 -47.55
CA PHE A 2 64.79 29.80 -47.04
C PHE A 2 64.31 30.69 -48.20
N GLY A 3 63.26 31.48 -47.98
CA GLY A 3 62.62 32.33 -48.97
C GLY A 3 62.30 33.69 -48.38
N ARG A 4 63.07 34.69 -48.81
CA ARG A 4 63.18 36.08 -48.35
C ARG A 4 62.19 36.98 -49.11
N ARG A 5 61.59 37.98 -48.46
CA ARG A 5 61.33 39.31 -49.08
C ARG A 5 61.27 40.39 -48.01
N THR A 6 61.96 41.49 -48.31
CA THR A 6 62.29 42.67 -47.50
C THR A 6 61.85 43.92 -48.27
N ARG A 7 61.76 45.04 -47.54
CA ARG A 7 61.65 46.47 -47.95
C ARG A 7 60.24 47.00 -48.24
N ASP A 8 59.87 48.20 -47.81
CA ASP A 8 60.67 49.42 -47.58
C ASP A 8 60.11 50.26 -46.41
N ASP A 9 61.02 50.87 -45.65
CA ASP A 9 60.78 52.00 -44.75
C ASP A 9 60.69 53.32 -45.55
N ARG A 10 59.93 54.29 -45.04
CA ARG A 10 60.18 55.73 -45.26
C ARG A 10 59.58 56.58 -44.13
N ASP A 11 60.47 57.00 -43.21
CA ASP A 11 60.65 58.32 -42.57
C ASP A 11 59.74 59.48 -43.07
N ALA A 12 59.40 60.56 -42.34
CA ALA A 12 59.62 61.02 -40.97
C ALA A 12 58.84 62.36 -40.74
N SER A 13 58.60 62.68 -39.46
CA SER A 13 58.59 64.01 -38.82
C SER A 13 57.41 65.02 -38.91
N SER A 14 56.95 65.39 -37.69
CA SER A 14 56.62 66.73 -37.14
C SER A 14 55.13 67.15 -37.00
N PRO A 15 54.78 68.06 -36.06
CA PRO A 15 54.23 67.71 -34.74
C PRO A 15 52.92 68.46 -34.38
N ASP A 16 52.44 68.21 -33.16
CA ASP A 16 51.60 69.10 -32.32
C ASP A 16 50.07 68.99 -32.48
N ASP A 17 49.38 68.43 -31.47
CA ASP A 17 48.65 69.19 -30.44
C ASP A 17 47.71 68.27 -29.62
N GLY A 18 47.74 68.39 -28.30
CA GLY A 18 46.54 68.20 -27.47
C GLY A 18 46.26 66.87 -26.78
N ARG A 19 46.87 66.69 -25.59
CA ARG A 19 46.19 66.35 -24.31
C ARG A 19 45.42 65.02 -24.17
N HIS A 20 46.01 64.04 -23.48
CA HIS A 20 45.89 63.76 -22.02
C HIS A 20 46.14 62.26 -21.75
N TYR A 21 47.26 61.98 -21.07
CA TYR A 21 47.56 60.69 -20.44
C TYR A 21 47.08 60.76 -18.99
N SER A 22 46.26 59.79 -18.58
CA SER A 22 46.11 59.39 -17.18
C SER A 22 45.90 57.88 -17.14
N ASP A 23 46.98 57.20 -16.80
CA ASP A 23 47.07 55.82 -16.34
C ASP A 23 46.08 55.56 -15.20
N ASN A 24 45.38 54.43 -15.24
CA ASN A 24 45.15 53.64 -14.03
C ASN A 24 44.69 52.23 -14.40
N SER A 25 45.65 51.33 -14.37
CA SER A 25 45.45 49.92 -14.05
C SER A 25 44.50 49.74 -12.86
N ASN A 26 43.38 49.06 -13.07
CA ASN A 26 42.79 48.23 -12.03
C ASN A 26 42.05 47.05 -12.64
N ASP A 27 42.69 45.91 -12.47
CA ASP A 27 42.14 44.56 -12.47
C ASP A 27 40.75 44.52 -11.80
N SER A 28 39.73 44.28 -12.60
CA SER A 28 38.46 43.73 -12.14
C SER A 28 37.72 43.20 -13.35
N SER A 29 37.81 41.87 -13.49
CA SER A 29 36.90 41.10 -14.32
C SER A 29 35.48 41.23 -13.75
N GLU A 30 34.79 42.33 -14.05
CA GLU A 30 33.35 42.43 -13.90
C GLU A 30 32.71 41.53 -14.96
N GLN A 31 32.62 40.26 -14.61
CA GLN A 31 31.72 39.31 -15.23
C GLN A 31 30.31 39.82 -14.93
N THR A 32 29.79 40.68 -15.80
CA THR A 32 28.39 41.12 -15.80
C THR A 32 27.49 39.88 -15.80
N LEU A 33 26.90 39.59 -14.65
CA LEU A 33 25.77 38.70 -14.46
C LEU A 33 24.59 39.25 -15.29
N THR A 34 24.54 38.91 -16.57
CA THR A 34 23.35 39.08 -17.38
C THR A 34 22.25 38.23 -16.74
N ASN A 35 21.27 38.90 -16.14
CA ASN A 35 19.96 38.35 -15.80
C ASN A 35 19.24 37.94 -17.10
N ASP A 36 19.72 36.91 -17.78
CA ASP A 36 18.92 36.22 -18.78
C ASP A 36 17.84 35.45 -18.01
N GLU A 37 16.62 35.97 -18.01
CA GLU A 37 15.46 35.17 -17.63
C GLU A 37 15.52 33.85 -18.42
N PRO A 38 15.51 32.68 -17.75
CA PRO A 38 15.68 31.43 -18.44
C PRO A 38 14.58 31.26 -19.47
N SER A 39 14.98 31.13 -20.74
CA SER A 39 14.06 30.99 -21.86
C SER A 39 13.07 29.83 -21.62
N LYS A 40 11.76 30.13 -21.72
CA LYS A 40 10.65 29.19 -21.45
C LYS A 40 10.85 27.76 -22.00
N PRO A 41 11.42 27.52 -23.21
CA PRO A 41 11.71 26.17 -23.68
C PRO A 41 12.81 25.43 -22.89
N LEU A 42 13.78 26.11 -22.29
CA LEU A 42 14.81 25.51 -21.41
C LEU A 42 14.18 25.02 -20.10
N ILE A 43 13.34 25.84 -19.47
CA ILE A 43 12.59 25.46 -18.25
C ILE A 43 11.69 24.25 -18.56
N LYS A 44 10.95 24.30 -19.67
CA LYS A 44 10.06 23.19 -20.08
C LYS A 44 10.82 21.88 -20.33
N ARG A 45 12.05 21.94 -20.82
CA ARG A 45 12.90 20.75 -21.03
C ARG A 45 13.45 20.19 -19.72
N ALA A 46 13.79 21.04 -18.76
CA ALA A 46 14.27 20.63 -17.43
C ALA A 46 13.14 20.08 -16.53
N THR A 47 11.91 20.59 -16.64
CA THR A 47 10.77 20.16 -15.81
C THR A 47 10.05 18.92 -16.34
N ARG A 48 10.17 18.61 -17.64
CA ARG A 48 9.58 17.43 -18.28
C ARG A 48 9.91 16.08 -17.60
N PRO A 49 11.17 15.74 -17.28
CA PRO A 49 11.47 14.47 -16.61
C PRO A 49 10.84 14.40 -15.22
N ARG A 50 10.89 15.50 -14.44
CA ARG A 50 10.27 15.57 -13.10
C ARG A 50 8.76 15.36 -13.16
N LEU A 51 8.09 15.97 -14.13
CA LEU A 51 6.66 15.77 -14.34
C LEU A 51 6.33 14.33 -14.72
N LEU A 52 7.15 13.69 -15.57
CA LEU A 52 6.94 12.31 -15.98
C LEU A 52 7.10 11.32 -14.82
N TRP A 53 8.13 11.50 -13.98
CA TRP A 53 8.31 10.70 -12.76
C TRP A 53 7.20 10.93 -11.74
N ALA A 54 6.73 12.17 -11.58
CA ALA A 54 5.59 12.48 -10.72
C ALA A 54 4.29 11.82 -11.23
N LEU A 55 4.05 11.83 -12.54
CA LEU A 55 2.90 11.13 -13.14
C LEU A 55 3.00 9.61 -12.96
N LEU A 56 4.19 9.04 -13.09
CA LEU A 56 4.41 7.62 -12.82
C LEU A 56 4.13 7.26 -11.35
N ALA A 57 4.61 8.08 -10.41
CA ALA A 57 4.32 7.91 -8.99
C ALA A 57 2.82 8.05 -8.69
N SER A 58 2.13 9.02 -9.30
CA SER A 58 0.66 9.18 -9.19
C SER A 58 -0.08 7.95 -9.71
N PHE A 59 0.36 7.39 -10.84
CA PHE A 59 -0.21 6.17 -11.41
C PHE A 59 -0.01 4.94 -10.49
N LEU A 60 1.18 4.81 -9.87
CA LEU A 60 1.43 3.74 -8.90
C LEU A 60 0.59 3.90 -7.62
N LEU A 61 0.40 5.13 -7.13
CA LEU A 61 -0.50 5.40 -6.00
C LEU A 61 -1.96 5.08 -6.35
N LEU A 62 -2.39 5.37 -7.58
CA LEU A 62 -3.71 4.98 -8.07
C LEU A 62 -3.88 3.47 -8.02
N ILE A 63 -2.90 2.71 -8.54
CA ILE A 63 -2.91 1.24 -8.47
C ILE A 63 -3.01 0.78 -7.00
N SER A 64 -2.20 1.35 -6.11
CA SER A 64 -2.21 1.04 -4.67
C SER A 64 -3.61 1.24 -4.08
N VAL A 65 -4.25 2.39 -4.34
CA VAL A 65 -5.60 2.70 -3.84
C VAL A 65 -6.65 1.74 -4.39
N VAL A 66 -6.59 1.38 -5.67
CA VAL A 66 -7.53 0.40 -6.25
C VAL A 66 -7.41 -0.94 -5.53
N PHE A 67 -6.20 -1.44 -5.29
CA PHE A 67 -6.00 -2.69 -4.55
C PHE A 67 -6.38 -2.58 -3.08
N LEU A 68 -6.13 -1.44 -2.41
CA LEU A 68 -6.59 -1.20 -1.04
C LEU A 68 -8.12 -1.22 -0.95
N ILE A 69 -8.82 -0.61 -1.91
CA ILE A 69 -10.29 -0.66 -1.98
C ILE A 69 -10.77 -2.11 -2.18
N LEU A 70 -10.09 -2.91 -3.00
CA LEU A 70 -10.43 -4.33 -3.15
C LEU A 70 -10.20 -5.13 -1.86
N VAL A 71 -9.16 -4.79 -1.09
CA VAL A 71 -8.90 -5.39 0.22
C VAL A 71 -9.96 -4.97 1.23
N GLU A 72 -10.36 -3.70 1.23
CA GLU A 72 -11.39 -3.19 2.11
C GLU A 72 -12.77 -3.77 1.78
N VAL A 73 -13.18 -3.83 0.51
CA VAL A 73 -14.51 -4.34 0.13
C VAL A 73 -14.52 -5.86 -0.13
N GLY A 74 -13.41 -6.54 0.15
CA GLY A 74 -13.35 -8.00 0.06
C GLY A 74 -14.29 -8.65 1.09
N ASP A 75 -14.98 -9.71 0.67
CA ASP A 75 -15.86 -10.52 1.52
C ASP A 75 -17.05 -9.75 2.16
N THR A 76 -17.62 -8.76 1.46
CA THR A 76 -18.77 -8.00 1.95
C THR A 76 -20.09 -8.28 1.21
N ALA A 77 -20.09 -9.15 0.20
CA ALA A 77 -21.26 -9.39 -0.64
C ALA A 77 -21.30 -10.82 -1.18
N GLU A 78 -22.51 -11.35 -1.30
CA GLU A 78 -22.80 -12.70 -1.81
C GLU A 78 -22.62 -12.78 -3.34
N GLY A 79 -22.19 -13.94 -3.84
CA GLY A 79 -22.27 -14.31 -5.26
C GLY A 79 -21.34 -13.59 -6.25
N ASP A 80 -20.52 -12.63 -5.81
CA ASP A 80 -19.63 -11.84 -6.67
C ASP A 80 -18.16 -12.25 -6.54
N VAL A 81 -17.28 -11.76 -7.44
CA VAL A 81 -15.81 -11.92 -7.37
C VAL A 81 -15.26 -11.47 -6.01
N ARG A 82 -15.95 -10.53 -5.35
CA ARG A 82 -15.65 -10.04 -4.00
C ARG A 82 -15.68 -11.13 -2.92
N SER A 83 -16.54 -12.14 -3.07
CA SER A 83 -16.64 -13.27 -2.13
C SER A 83 -15.45 -14.23 -2.20
N GLN A 84 -14.61 -14.12 -3.23
CA GLN A 84 -13.37 -14.89 -3.33
C GLN A 84 -12.20 -14.20 -2.61
N ILE A 85 -12.38 -12.91 -2.27
CA ILE A 85 -11.37 -12.06 -1.64
C ILE A 85 -11.56 -12.14 -0.11
N TYR A 86 -11.08 -13.22 0.50
CA TYR A 86 -11.16 -13.45 1.94
C TYR A 86 -9.75 -13.58 2.57
N PHE A 87 -9.61 -13.33 3.87
CA PHE A 87 -8.35 -13.57 4.59
C PHE A 87 -8.16 -15.07 4.88
N ILE A 88 -9.19 -15.69 5.47
CA ILE A 88 -9.18 -17.09 5.91
C ILE A 88 -10.50 -17.73 5.49
N ARG A 89 -10.41 -18.96 4.98
CA ARG A 89 -11.52 -19.87 4.76
C ARG A 89 -11.41 -21.04 5.72
N LEU A 90 -12.43 -21.23 6.53
CA LEU A 90 -12.62 -22.44 7.33
C LEU A 90 -13.42 -23.44 6.49
N ASN A 91 -12.93 -24.66 6.38
CA ASN A 91 -13.66 -25.77 5.79
C ASN A 91 -14.14 -26.70 6.91
N LEU A 92 -15.46 -26.85 7.02
CA LEU A 92 -16.10 -27.72 7.99
C LEU A 92 -16.76 -28.94 7.33
N ALA A 93 -16.59 -29.16 6.03
CA ALA A 93 -17.27 -30.24 5.31
C ALA A 93 -16.99 -31.65 5.84
N ASN A 94 -15.87 -31.86 6.54
CA ASN A 94 -15.45 -33.16 7.08
C ASN A 94 -15.50 -33.23 8.62
N VAL A 95 -16.15 -32.28 9.31
CA VAL A 95 -16.23 -32.34 10.77
C VAL A 95 -17.08 -33.54 11.21
N VAL A 96 -16.42 -34.60 11.66
CA VAL A 96 -17.08 -35.71 12.34
C VAL A 96 -17.45 -35.22 13.74
N PRO A 97 -18.73 -35.07 14.11
CA PRO A 97 -19.08 -34.72 15.48
C PRO A 97 -18.63 -35.86 16.39
N LEU A 98 -17.87 -35.53 17.44
CA LEU A 98 -17.36 -36.47 18.44
C LEU A 98 -18.47 -37.20 19.25
N SER A 99 -19.74 -36.96 18.94
CA SER A 99 -20.87 -37.45 19.72
C SER A 99 -21.62 -38.66 19.14
N TYR A 100 -21.44 -39.09 17.88
CA TYR A 100 -22.14 -40.28 17.37
C TYR A 100 -21.38 -41.03 16.25
N PRO A 101 -21.28 -42.38 16.28
CA PRO A 101 -20.42 -43.16 15.40
C PRO A 101 -21.06 -43.60 14.06
N ASP A 102 -22.20 -43.05 13.64
CA ASP A 102 -22.89 -43.49 12.42
C ASP A 102 -22.93 -42.40 11.33
N ALA A 103 -22.03 -42.54 10.35
CA ALA A 103 -21.76 -41.56 9.29
C ALA A 103 -22.85 -41.41 8.22
N GLN A 104 -23.87 -42.28 8.17
CA GLN A 104 -24.90 -42.25 7.10
C GLN A 104 -26.12 -41.36 7.40
N ILE A 105 -26.37 -41.03 8.66
CA ILE A 105 -27.49 -40.14 9.06
C ILE A 105 -27.02 -38.66 9.11
N LEU A 106 -25.70 -38.44 9.04
CA LEU A 106 -25.04 -37.16 9.29
C LEU A 106 -25.33 -36.07 8.25
N ASN A 107 -25.45 -36.41 6.96
CA ASN A 107 -25.75 -35.43 5.91
C ASN A 107 -27.16 -34.84 6.00
N SER A 108 -28.12 -35.60 6.51
CA SER A 108 -29.51 -35.15 6.68
C SER A 108 -29.67 -34.34 7.97
N ILE A 109 -28.87 -34.64 8.99
CA ILE A 109 -28.86 -33.90 10.26
C ILE A 109 -28.04 -32.61 10.13
N ALA A 110 -26.83 -32.62 9.55
CA ALA A 110 -26.00 -31.43 9.35
C ALA A 110 -26.74 -30.26 8.68
N ARG A 111 -27.62 -30.55 7.71
CA ARG A 111 -28.52 -29.55 7.08
C ARG A 111 -29.67 -29.09 7.96
N THR A 112 -30.12 -29.89 8.93
CA THR A 112 -31.13 -29.51 9.93
C THR A 112 -30.55 -28.78 11.14
N ILE A 113 -29.22 -28.82 11.37
CA ILE A 113 -28.52 -27.98 12.37
C ILE A 113 -28.22 -26.57 11.80
N GLY A 114 -28.30 -26.38 10.47
CA GLY A 114 -28.02 -25.10 9.81
C GLY A 114 -26.53 -24.79 9.67
N LEU A 115 -25.66 -25.81 9.77
CA LEU A 115 -24.21 -25.63 9.69
C LEU A 115 -23.77 -25.47 8.24
N HIS A 116 -23.09 -24.36 7.91
CA HIS A 116 -22.54 -24.10 6.58
C HIS A 116 -21.23 -24.89 6.37
N ASP A 117 -20.98 -25.32 5.12
CA ASP A 117 -19.79 -26.13 4.80
C ASP A 117 -18.48 -25.33 4.91
N PHE A 118 -18.55 -24.01 4.71
CA PHE A 118 -17.39 -23.13 4.85
C PHE A 118 -17.76 -21.73 5.35
N TYR A 119 -16.80 -21.12 6.04
CA TYR A 119 -16.86 -19.73 6.51
C TYR A 119 -15.66 -18.95 5.98
N HIS A 120 -15.91 -17.75 5.48
CA HIS A 120 -14.94 -16.77 5.03
C HIS A 120 -14.87 -15.62 6.02
N PHE A 121 -13.66 -15.09 6.23
CA PHE A 121 -13.44 -13.92 7.08
C PHE A 121 -12.82 -12.81 6.27
N GLY A 122 -13.53 -11.68 6.24
CA GLY A 122 -13.11 -10.43 5.65
C GLY A 122 -12.57 -9.44 6.67
N LEU A 123 -12.33 -8.22 6.18
CA LEU A 123 -11.91 -7.11 7.04
C LEU A 123 -13.07 -6.54 7.87
N TRP A 124 -14.30 -6.61 7.36
CA TRP A 124 -15.50 -5.97 7.93
C TRP A 124 -16.51 -6.95 8.53
N GLY A 125 -16.35 -8.24 8.28
CA GLY A 125 -17.33 -9.24 8.67
C GLY A 125 -16.93 -10.64 8.25
N PHE A 126 -17.92 -11.51 8.16
CA PHE A 126 -17.77 -12.88 7.71
C PHE A 126 -18.87 -13.25 6.72
N CYS A 127 -18.58 -14.23 5.88
CA CYS A 127 -19.54 -14.83 4.97
C CYS A 127 -19.55 -16.35 5.15
N GLU A 128 -20.68 -16.98 4.90
CA GLU A 128 -20.89 -18.42 5.02
C GLU A 128 -21.54 -18.99 3.76
N GLY A 129 -21.27 -20.26 3.48
CA GLY A 129 -21.73 -20.89 2.24
C GLY A 129 -21.62 -22.40 2.21
N TYR A 130 -22.20 -22.98 1.15
CA TYR A 130 -22.20 -24.43 0.90
C TYR A 130 -21.37 -24.78 -0.33
N ASN A 131 -20.69 -25.93 -0.27
CA ASN A 131 -19.92 -26.44 -1.39
C ASN A 131 -20.86 -26.78 -2.56
N GLY A 132 -20.77 -26.02 -3.66
CA GLY A 132 -21.61 -26.17 -4.85
C GLY A 132 -22.67 -25.07 -5.05
N GLN A 133 -23.02 -24.33 -4.00
CA GLN A 133 -23.88 -23.13 -4.09
C GLN A 133 -23.08 -21.83 -3.99
N GLY A 134 -21.89 -21.87 -3.38
CA GLY A 134 -21.08 -20.69 -3.13
C GLY A 134 -21.47 -20.00 -1.83
N VAL A 135 -21.12 -18.72 -1.70
CA VAL A 135 -21.49 -17.91 -0.54
C VAL A 135 -22.99 -17.63 -0.57
N THR A 136 -23.69 -18.00 0.50
CA THR A 136 -25.15 -17.89 0.63
C THR A 136 -25.60 -16.83 1.61
N TYR A 137 -24.75 -16.44 2.56
CA TYR A 137 -25.03 -15.38 3.51
C TYR A 137 -23.77 -14.62 3.87
N CYS A 138 -23.88 -13.29 3.94
CA CYS A 138 -22.82 -12.42 4.49
C CYS A 138 -23.37 -11.56 5.63
N SER A 139 -22.58 -11.42 6.70
CA SER A 139 -22.91 -10.54 7.82
C SER A 139 -22.82 -9.06 7.44
N ASP A 140 -23.62 -8.21 8.08
CA ASP A 140 -23.52 -6.76 7.90
C ASP A 140 -22.12 -6.23 8.27
N PRO A 141 -21.51 -5.37 7.42
CA PRO A 141 -20.15 -4.88 7.65
C PRO A 141 -20.09 -4.02 8.91
N LYS A 142 -19.22 -4.41 9.85
CA LYS A 142 -18.98 -3.69 11.10
C LYS A 142 -17.64 -2.97 11.04
N THR A 143 -17.63 -1.68 11.40
CA THR A 143 -16.38 -0.94 11.59
C THR A 143 -15.58 -1.56 12.74
N LEU A 144 -14.26 -1.63 12.57
CA LEU A 144 -13.38 -2.22 13.58
C LEU A 144 -13.74 -3.68 13.93
N TYR A 145 -14.21 -4.43 12.93
CA TYR A 145 -14.46 -5.85 13.09
C TYR A 145 -13.17 -6.58 13.49
N TRP A 146 -13.32 -7.56 14.37
CA TRP A 146 -12.23 -8.45 14.77
C TRP A 146 -12.78 -9.87 14.81
N PHE A 147 -11.96 -10.80 14.35
CA PHE A 147 -12.33 -12.21 14.35
C PHE A 147 -12.27 -12.76 15.78
N ASN A 148 -13.42 -13.18 16.32
CA ASN A 148 -13.52 -13.83 17.61
C ASN A 148 -13.62 -15.36 17.43
N PRO A 149 -12.51 -16.11 17.45
CA PRO A 149 -12.53 -17.57 17.28
C PRO A 149 -13.38 -18.26 18.36
N VAL A 150 -13.42 -17.71 19.56
CA VAL A 150 -14.09 -18.32 20.71
C VAL A 150 -15.60 -18.22 20.56
N GLU A 151 -16.13 -17.09 20.13
CA GLU A 151 -17.58 -16.91 19.97
C GLU A 151 -18.13 -17.76 18.83
N ILE A 152 -17.38 -17.90 17.73
CA ILE A 152 -17.78 -18.75 16.60
C ILE A 152 -17.71 -20.23 16.97
N ILE A 153 -16.62 -20.66 17.61
CA ILE A 153 -16.52 -22.04 18.09
C ILE A 153 -17.55 -22.31 19.18
N GLN A 154 -17.89 -21.33 20.03
CA GLN A 154 -18.94 -21.48 21.03
C GLN A 154 -20.33 -21.51 20.40
N SER A 155 -20.65 -20.72 19.37
CA SER A 155 -21.94 -20.83 18.70
C SER A 155 -22.11 -22.17 18.00
N GLU A 156 -21.03 -22.76 17.48
CA GLU A 156 -21.07 -24.08 16.84
C GLU A 156 -20.99 -25.26 17.83
N LEU A 157 -20.32 -25.11 18.99
CA LEU A 157 -20.15 -26.17 20.00
C LEU A 157 -21.09 -26.08 21.21
N LEU A 158 -21.72 -24.94 21.50
CA LEU A 158 -22.64 -24.72 22.64
C LEU A 158 -24.12 -24.82 22.26
N ALA A 159 -24.45 -25.70 21.32
CA ALA A 159 -25.67 -26.50 21.45
C ALA A 159 -25.54 -27.60 22.55
N GLY A 160 -24.49 -27.58 23.41
CA GLY A 160 -24.38 -28.60 24.47
C GLY A 160 -23.37 -28.50 25.62
N ALA A 161 -22.29 -27.70 25.62
CA ALA A 161 -21.40 -27.64 26.80
C ALA A 161 -20.52 -26.38 26.91
N SER A 162 -20.66 -25.61 28.00
CA SER A 162 -19.74 -24.52 28.33
C SER A 162 -18.49 -25.06 29.04
N ILE A 163 -17.33 -24.87 28.42
CA ILE A 163 -16.04 -25.14 29.07
C ILE A 163 -15.47 -23.80 29.50
N ALA A 164 -15.21 -23.67 30.80
CA ALA A 164 -14.57 -22.50 31.39
C ALA A 164 -13.20 -22.28 30.74
N LEU A 165 -13.10 -21.21 29.96
CA LEU A 165 -11.92 -20.88 29.17
C LEU A 165 -10.76 -20.48 30.13
N PRO A 166 -9.60 -21.15 30.10
CA PRO A 166 -8.48 -20.82 30.97
C PRO A 166 -7.95 -19.40 30.71
N ALA A 167 -7.53 -18.71 31.79
CA ALA A 167 -7.16 -17.30 31.79
C ALA A 167 -6.01 -16.91 30.81
N GLN A 168 -5.26 -17.88 30.29
CA GLN A 168 -4.21 -17.66 29.29
C GLN A 168 -4.78 -17.28 27.90
N ILE A 169 -6.01 -17.70 27.58
CA ILE A 169 -6.64 -17.44 26.28
C ILE A 169 -7.14 -15.98 26.19
N ASN A 170 -7.54 -15.39 27.32
CA ASN A 170 -8.01 -14.00 27.37
C ASN A 170 -6.95 -12.99 26.91
N ASN A 171 -5.67 -13.24 27.19
CA ASN A 171 -4.57 -12.38 26.77
C ASN A 171 -4.29 -12.46 25.26
N ILE A 172 -4.50 -13.63 24.65
CA ILE A 172 -4.32 -13.82 23.21
C ILE A 172 -5.50 -13.20 22.46
N LEU A 173 -6.72 -13.35 22.99
CA LEU A 173 -7.92 -12.74 22.42
C LEU A 173 -7.86 -11.21 22.47
N SER A 174 -7.40 -10.61 23.57
CA SER A 174 -7.25 -9.16 23.66
C SER A 174 -6.20 -8.64 22.68
N LEU A 175 -5.10 -9.39 22.49
CA LEU A 175 -4.08 -9.08 21.50
C LEU A 175 -4.63 -9.14 20.08
N ILE A 176 -5.33 -10.23 19.70
CA ILE A 176 -5.95 -10.37 18.37
C ILE A 176 -6.96 -9.24 18.12
N ARG A 177 -7.77 -8.91 19.11
CA ARG A 177 -8.73 -7.80 19.02
C ARG A 177 -8.02 -6.49 18.72
N THR A 178 -7.05 -6.11 19.55
CA THR A 178 -6.30 -4.86 19.36
C THR A 178 -5.61 -4.83 18.00
N VAL A 179 -4.90 -5.89 17.64
CA VAL A 179 -4.17 -5.98 16.37
C VAL A 179 -5.11 -5.85 15.16
N SER A 180 -6.29 -6.45 15.20
CA SER A 180 -7.30 -6.34 14.11
C SER A 180 -7.83 -4.90 13.96
N HIS A 181 -8.08 -4.20 15.08
CA HIS A 181 -8.49 -2.80 15.05
C HIS A 181 -7.41 -1.89 14.45
N TRP A 182 -6.15 -2.11 14.83
CA TRP A 182 -5.01 -1.39 14.25
C TRP A 182 -4.85 -1.68 12.77
N MET A 183 -4.96 -2.95 12.36
CA MET A 183 -4.90 -3.35 10.95
C MET A 183 -5.95 -2.63 10.11
N PHE A 184 -7.20 -2.64 10.57
CA PHE A 184 -8.31 -1.93 9.95
C PHE A 184 -8.03 -0.42 9.81
N GLY A 185 -7.62 0.21 10.92
CA GLY A 185 -7.31 1.64 10.93
C GLY A 185 -6.16 2.02 10.01
N LEU A 186 -5.12 1.17 9.93
CA LEU A 186 -3.95 1.41 9.09
C LEU A 186 -4.25 1.24 7.60
N PHE A 187 -5.06 0.26 7.20
CA PHE A 187 -5.51 0.13 5.82
C PHE A 187 -6.33 1.34 5.37
N LEU A 188 -7.34 1.73 6.17
CA LEU A 188 -8.19 2.88 5.87
C LEU A 188 -7.40 4.20 5.82
N THR A 189 -6.50 4.41 6.78
CA THR A 189 -5.63 5.60 6.80
C THR A 189 -4.71 5.60 5.59
N GLY A 190 -4.12 4.46 5.25
CA GLY A 190 -3.29 4.30 4.05
C GLY A 190 -4.04 4.60 2.76
N ALA A 191 -5.27 4.11 2.63
CA ALA A 191 -6.13 4.36 1.47
C ALA A 191 -6.46 5.84 1.31
N CYS A 192 -6.91 6.50 2.38
CA CYS A 192 -7.23 7.94 2.36
C CYS A 192 -6.00 8.80 2.05
N LEU A 193 -4.85 8.50 2.66
CA LEU A 193 -3.62 9.24 2.40
C LEU A 193 -3.15 9.06 0.96
N ASN A 194 -3.07 7.81 0.47
CA ASN A 194 -2.65 7.55 -0.91
C ASN A 194 -3.61 8.22 -1.91
N PHE A 195 -4.92 8.19 -1.65
CA PHE A 195 -5.92 8.86 -2.48
C PHE A 195 -5.71 10.38 -2.55
N LEU A 196 -5.47 11.02 -1.42
CA LEU A 196 -5.16 12.45 -1.38
C LEU A 196 -3.85 12.74 -2.16
N MET A 197 -2.83 11.91 -1.96
CA MET A 197 -1.53 12.10 -2.61
C MET A 197 -1.57 11.95 -4.13
N ILE A 198 -2.50 11.19 -4.71
CA ILE A 198 -2.66 11.08 -6.18
C ILE A 198 -2.77 12.45 -6.83
N PHE A 199 -3.50 13.39 -6.22
CA PHE A 199 -3.72 14.75 -6.73
C PHE A 199 -2.60 15.72 -6.34
N LEU A 200 -2.05 15.59 -5.13
CA LEU A 200 -1.01 16.48 -4.64
C LEU A 200 0.35 16.24 -5.32
N VAL A 201 0.64 14.99 -5.70
CA VAL A 201 1.87 14.56 -6.37
C VAL A 201 2.16 15.32 -7.67
N PRO A 202 1.27 15.37 -8.69
CA PRO A 202 1.53 16.12 -9.92
C PRO A 202 1.55 17.64 -9.68
N LEU A 203 0.77 18.15 -8.72
CA LEU A 203 0.77 19.57 -8.34
C LEU A 203 2.09 20.00 -7.68
N SER A 204 2.77 19.08 -6.99
CA SER A 204 4.04 19.34 -6.28
C SER A 204 5.15 19.82 -7.23
N VAL A 205 5.14 19.41 -8.49
CA VAL A 205 6.17 19.75 -9.50
C VAL A 205 6.25 21.24 -9.78
N PHE A 206 5.15 21.98 -9.53
CA PHE A 206 5.13 23.44 -9.67
C PHE A 206 5.74 24.17 -8.47
N THR A 207 5.88 23.52 -7.32
CA THR A 207 6.33 24.14 -6.06
C THR A 207 7.52 23.40 -5.45
N ARG A 208 8.71 24.03 -5.47
CA ARG A 208 9.94 23.38 -4.97
C ARG A 208 9.89 23.09 -3.45
N TRP A 209 9.27 23.98 -2.67
CA TRP A 209 9.14 23.85 -1.22
C TRP A 209 7.99 22.92 -0.79
N GLY A 210 6.97 22.74 -1.63
CA GLY A 210 5.83 21.87 -1.34
C GLY A 210 6.14 20.38 -1.51
N THR A 211 7.26 20.02 -2.15
CA THR A 211 7.61 18.61 -2.41
C THR A 211 7.99 17.86 -1.12
N ALA A 212 8.75 18.49 -0.21
CA ALA A 212 9.21 17.87 1.04
C ALA A 212 8.07 17.35 1.94
N PRO A 213 7.03 18.13 2.29
CA PRO A 213 5.92 17.62 3.09
C PRO A 213 5.13 16.53 2.35
N ILE A 214 5.00 16.62 1.03
CA ILE A 214 4.30 15.60 0.22
C ILE A 214 5.03 14.26 0.29
N VAL A 215 6.37 14.23 0.15
CA VAL A 215 7.15 13.00 0.27
C VAL A 215 7.02 12.39 1.68
N PHE A 216 6.95 13.20 2.73
CA PHE A 216 6.70 12.73 4.09
C PHE A 216 5.32 12.07 4.23
N PHE A 217 4.25 12.66 3.66
CA PHE A 217 2.93 12.04 3.70
C PHE A 217 2.83 10.78 2.85
N VAL A 218 3.48 10.75 1.68
CA VAL A 218 3.58 9.53 0.84
C VAL A 218 4.34 8.43 1.58
N PHE A 219 5.42 8.77 2.29
CA PHE A 219 6.14 7.84 3.15
C PHE A 219 5.22 7.28 4.24
N PHE A 220 4.49 8.16 4.93
CA PHE A 220 3.61 7.74 6.02
C PHE A 220 2.47 6.85 5.50
N GLY A 221 1.88 7.15 4.34
CA GLY A 221 0.91 6.28 3.67
C GLY A 221 1.51 4.91 3.32
N ALA A 222 2.70 4.87 2.72
CA ALA A 222 3.41 3.62 2.43
C ALA A 222 3.72 2.82 3.70
N LEU A 223 4.17 3.49 4.78
CA LEU A 223 4.43 2.87 6.08
C LEU A 223 3.15 2.27 6.67
N CYS A 224 2.03 3.00 6.69
CA CYS A 224 0.77 2.47 7.19
C CYS A 224 0.31 1.23 6.40
N THR A 225 0.34 1.28 5.06
CA THR A 225 -0.08 0.14 4.22
C THR A 225 0.81 -1.09 4.38
N THR A 226 2.12 -0.90 4.50
CA THR A 226 3.08 -2.00 4.69
C THR A 226 2.95 -2.63 6.07
N VAL A 227 2.84 -1.83 7.13
CA VAL A 227 2.62 -2.33 8.50
C VAL A 227 1.29 -3.08 8.58
N ALA A 228 0.22 -2.56 7.98
CA ALA A 228 -1.07 -3.26 7.91
C ALA A 228 -0.96 -4.60 7.19
N THR A 229 -0.25 -4.64 6.06
CA THR A 229 -0.04 -5.87 5.29
C THR A 229 0.74 -6.91 6.10
N VAL A 230 1.81 -6.50 6.79
CA VAL A 230 2.58 -7.39 7.67
C VAL A 230 1.69 -7.92 8.80
N ILE A 231 0.93 -7.05 9.46
CA ILE A 231 -0.01 -7.47 10.50
C ILE A 231 -1.02 -8.50 9.97
N GLY A 232 -1.64 -8.23 8.82
CA GLY A 232 -2.60 -9.14 8.20
C GLY A 232 -1.99 -10.50 7.84
N THR A 233 -0.74 -10.53 7.36
CA THR A 233 -0.02 -11.80 7.09
C THR A 233 0.25 -12.59 8.37
N VAL A 234 0.73 -11.93 9.43
CA VAL A 234 1.00 -12.59 10.71
C VAL A 234 -0.31 -13.12 11.30
N LEU A 235 -1.37 -12.31 11.30
CA LEU A 235 -2.68 -12.73 11.80
C LEU A 235 -3.22 -13.92 11.00
N GLY A 236 -3.16 -13.88 9.68
CA GLY A 236 -3.57 -14.99 8.82
C GLY A 236 -2.84 -16.29 9.17
N VAL A 237 -1.51 -16.25 9.27
CA VAL A 237 -0.69 -17.43 9.58
C VAL A 237 -0.96 -17.95 10.98
N VAL A 238 -1.03 -17.07 11.99
CA VAL A 238 -1.32 -17.47 13.38
C VAL A 238 -2.69 -18.14 13.47
N MET A 239 -3.71 -17.55 12.86
CA MET A 239 -5.07 -18.11 12.89
C MET A 239 -5.15 -19.46 12.19
N LYS A 240 -4.53 -19.61 11.00
CA LYS A 240 -4.43 -20.90 10.31
C LYS A 240 -3.80 -21.95 11.23
N ASN A 241 -2.66 -21.62 11.84
CA ASN A 241 -1.95 -22.55 12.71
C ASN A 241 -2.77 -22.95 13.94
N VAL A 242 -3.43 -21.99 14.58
CA VAL A 242 -4.27 -22.23 15.77
C VAL A 242 -5.43 -23.16 15.42
N ILE A 243 -6.11 -22.93 14.30
CA ILE A 243 -7.26 -23.74 13.88
C ILE A 243 -6.83 -25.16 13.48
N THR A 244 -5.79 -25.29 12.64
CA THR A 244 -5.30 -26.61 12.19
C THR A 244 -4.61 -27.41 13.31
N SER A 245 -4.15 -26.76 14.38
CA SER A 245 -3.54 -27.47 15.53
C SER A 245 -4.55 -28.20 16.43
N GLN A 246 -5.85 -27.94 16.28
CA GLN A 246 -6.89 -28.59 17.07
C GLN A 246 -7.27 -29.93 16.44
N ASN A 247 -6.52 -30.99 16.77
CA ASN A 247 -6.73 -32.34 16.22
C ASN A 247 -8.07 -33.01 16.64
N THR A 248 -8.89 -32.33 17.43
CA THR A 248 -10.17 -32.83 17.95
C THR A 248 -11.34 -32.59 17.00
N LEU A 249 -11.21 -31.62 16.09
CA LEU A 249 -12.13 -31.40 14.98
C LEU A 249 -11.28 -31.32 13.71
N ASP A 250 -11.55 -32.16 12.73
CA ASP A 250 -10.82 -32.21 11.45
C ASP A 250 -11.17 -30.98 10.56
N ILE A 251 -10.85 -29.78 11.07
CA ILE A 251 -11.15 -28.48 10.46
C ILE A 251 -9.92 -27.99 9.74
N GLU A 252 -10.03 -27.88 8.42
CA GLU A 252 -8.97 -27.34 7.59
C GLU A 252 -9.16 -25.83 7.38
N ALA A 253 -8.10 -25.05 7.62
CA ALA A 253 -8.08 -23.61 7.38
C ALA A 253 -7.20 -23.26 6.18
N TYR A 254 -7.76 -22.52 5.24
CA TYR A 254 -7.11 -22.08 4.00
C TYR A 254 -6.94 -20.56 3.99
N LEU A 255 -5.78 -20.08 3.57
CA LEU A 255 -5.52 -18.64 3.42
C LEU A 255 -5.97 -18.20 2.02
N GLY A 256 -6.66 -17.06 1.94
CA GLY A 256 -7.08 -16.49 0.66
C GLY A 256 -5.93 -15.81 -0.05
N VAL A 257 -5.23 -16.55 -0.91
CA VAL A 257 -4.04 -16.07 -1.65
C VAL A 257 -4.32 -14.77 -2.42
N GLN A 258 -5.55 -14.61 -2.92
CA GLN A 258 -5.98 -13.42 -3.67
C GLN A 258 -5.94 -12.15 -2.80
N MET A 259 -6.50 -12.20 -1.58
CA MET A 259 -6.46 -11.08 -0.64
C MET A 259 -5.02 -10.70 -0.28
N PHE A 260 -4.18 -11.69 0.03
CA PHE A 260 -2.76 -11.46 0.32
C PHE A 260 -2.01 -10.86 -0.86
N ALA A 261 -2.28 -11.31 -2.09
CA ALA A 261 -1.69 -10.73 -3.28
C ALA A 261 -2.07 -9.25 -3.44
N PHE A 262 -3.34 -8.90 -3.24
CA PHE A 262 -3.80 -7.51 -3.34
C PHE A 262 -3.16 -6.60 -2.28
N MET A 263 -3.07 -7.05 -1.04
CA MET A 263 -2.39 -6.30 0.02
C MET A 263 -0.90 -6.05 -0.30
N TRP A 264 -0.17 -7.09 -0.73
CA TRP A 264 1.24 -6.96 -1.07
C TRP A 264 1.49 -6.12 -2.33
N VAL A 265 0.62 -6.21 -3.34
CA VAL A 265 0.70 -5.34 -4.53
C VAL A 265 0.45 -3.89 -4.15
N ALA A 266 -0.55 -3.63 -3.30
CA ALA A 266 -0.82 -2.29 -2.78
C ALA A 266 0.38 -1.72 -2.00
N ALA A 267 0.99 -2.51 -1.12
CA ALA A 267 2.17 -2.14 -0.35
C ALA A 267 3.42 -1.92 -1.24
N ALA A 268 3.66 -2.81 -2.22
CA ALA A 268 4.81 -2.68 -3.12
C ALA A 268 4.69 -1.42 -4.00
N THR A 269 3.50 -1.16 -4.55
CA THR A 269 3.26 0.01 -5.40
C THR A 269 3.34 1.33 -4.63
N SER A 270 2.88 1.37 -3.37
CA SER A 270 3.04 2.55 -2.51
C SER A 270 4.50 2.81 -2.12
N ILE A 271 5.28 1.76 -1.82
CA ILE A 271 6.73 1.89 -1.56
C ILE A 271 7.47 2.40 -2.81
N ILE A 272 7.19 1.85 -3.99
CA ILE A 272 7.87 2.27 -5.23
C ILE A 272 7.52 3.74 -5.54
N ALA A 273 6.26 4.14 -5.36
CA ALA A 273 5.86 5.53 -5.53
C ALA A 273 6.62 6.47 -4.57
N TRP A 274 6.78 6.06 -3.31
CA TRP A 274 7.59 6.80 -2.33
C TRP A 274 9.06 6.90 -2.75
N LEU A 275 9.69 5.82 -3.21
CA LEU A 275 11.09 5.83 -3.65
C LEU A 275 11.33 6.76 -4.84
N ILE A 276 10.41 6.76 -5.82
CA ILE A 276 10.46 7.68 -6.97
C ILE A 276 10.40 9.12 -6.47
N MET A 277 9.48 9.42 -5.55
CA MET A 277 9.32 10.76 -4.96
C MET A 277 10.53 11.21 -4.17
N PHE A 278 11.10 10.32 -3.36
CA PHE A 278 12.31 10.58 -2.60
C PHE A 278 13.50 10.91 -3.53
N GLY A 279 13.63 10.18 -4.65
CA GLY A 279 14.66 10.46 -5.65
C GLY A 279 14.49 11.79 -6.39
N GLN A 280 13.31 12.40 -6.39
CA GLN A 280 13.07 13.73 -6.98
C GLN A 280 13.32 14.90 -6.00
N CYS A 281 13.47 14.62 -4.69
CA CYS A 281 13.75 15.64 -3.68
C CYS A 281 15.19 16.20 -3.73
N CYS A 282 16.12 15.47 -4.34
CA CYS A 282 17.51 15.89 -4.58
C CYS A 282 17.67 16.52 -5.98
#